data_AF-A0A9P5VSE9-F1
#
_entry.id   AF-A0A9P5VSE9-F1
#
_cell.length_a   1.000
_cell.length_b   1.000
_cell.length_c   1.000
_cell.angle_alpha   90.00
_cell.angle_beta   90.00
_cell.angle_gamma   90.00
#
_symmetry.space_group_name_H-M   'P 1'
#
loop_
_entity.id
_entity.type
_entity.pdbx_description
1 polymer ?
#
loop_
_entity_poly.entity_id
_entity_poly.type
_entity_poly.pdbx_seq_one_letter_code
_entity_poly.pdbx_strand_id
1 'polypeptide(L)'
;MKDFDKSSVVSASGSTMPNLPTTEGEEDCEQESSGVSRLVDFKHIQWLLKPKLLEGVSFASFVEHFGFVNLEDAKAAYERLINSSRLPMDRRRTLQAAYQLFLRNKLQSFWPDHLLKMEKQMTKTKFMIAVTKSARVVQKASVKEIANIAKSLEDDGDHQDESVCALKSIHKPE
;
A
#
# COMPACT_ATOMS: atom_id res chain seq x y z
N MET A 1 62.90 -36.99 11.56
CA MET A 1 64.08 -36.15 11.23
C MET A 1 64.24 -36.12 9.73
N LYS A 2 63.85 -35.00 9.11
CA LYS A 2 64.20 -34.57 7.75
C LYS A 2 63.63 -33.16 7.55
N ASP A 3 64.51 -32.21 7.82
CA ASP A 3 64.79 -30.97 7.08
C ASP A 3 63.66 -29.94 6.90
N PHE A 4 63.72 -28.96 7.81
CA PHE A 4 63.23 -27.59 7.65
C PHE A 4 64.13 -26.87 6.64
N ASP A 5 63.55 -26.30 5.59
CA ASP A 5 64.22 -25.24 4.83
C ASP A 5 63.55 -23.89 5.09
N LYS A 6 64.34 -23.05 5.74
CA LYS A 6 64.11 -21.63 6.02
C LYS A 6 64.71 -20.88 4.83
N SER A 7 63.91 -20.03 4.17
CA SER A 7 64.47 -18.85 3.54
C SER A 7 63.51 -17.67 3.62
N SER A 8 63.98 -16.69 4.37
CA SER A 8 63.40 -15.40 4.67
C SER A 8 64.56 -14.41 4.59
N VAL A 9 64.50 -13.45 3.68
CA VAL A 9 65.02 -12.05 3.77
C VAL A 9 64.72 -11.37 2.40
N VAL A 10 63.90 -10.33 2.25
CA VAL A 10 63.90 -8.92 2.76
C VAL A 10 64.49 -7.92 1.75
N SER A 11 63.73 -6.81 1.56
CA SER A 11 64.08 -5.48 1.02
C SER A 11 64.27 -5.36 -0.51
N ALA A 12 63.89 -4.26 -1.21
CA ALA A 12 63.78 -2.87 -0.79
C ALA A 12 62.81 -2.03 -1.65
N SER A 13 62.25 -1.02 -1.00
CA SER A 13 61.89 0.35 -1.41
C SER A 13 61.86 0.74 -2.90
N GLY A 14 60.68 1.14 -3.36
CA GLY A 14 60.46 2.04 -4.49
C GLY A 14 59.60 3.24 -4.04
N SER A 15 60.25 4.40 -3.95
CA SER A 15 59.69 5.69 -3.54
C SER A 15 59.31 6.55 -4.77
N THR A 16 58.37 7.50 -4.57
CA THR A 16 58.19 8.74 -5.38
C THR A 16 57.39 8.59 -6.68
N MET A 17 56.35 9.33 -7.05
CA MET A 17 55.52 10.45 -6.53
C MET A 17 54.21 10.48 -7.39
N PRO A 18 53.19 11.27 -7.01
CA PRO A 18 51.84 11.18 -7.58
C PRO A 18 51.71 11.99 -8.88
N ASN A 19 50.82 11.56 -9.77
CA ASN A 19 50.25 12.45 -10.79
C ASN A 19 48.74 12.37 -10.72
N LEU A 20 48.20 13.47 -10.19
CA LEU A 20 46.79 13.82 -10.13
C LEU A 20 46.45 14.53 -11.44
N PRO A 21 45.65 13.97 -12.35
CA PRO A 21 44.92 14.78 -13.31
C PRO A 21 43.66 15.29 -12.63
N THR A 22 43.69 16.56 -12.23
CA THR A 22 42.51 17.36 -11.91
C THR A 22 41.66 17.47 -13.18
N THR A 23 40.62 16.65 -13.31
CA THR A 23 39.52 16.94 -14.22
C THR A 23 38.45 17.68 -13.42
N GLU A 24 38.53 19.00 -13.51
CA GLU A 24 37.43 19.91 -13.24
C GLU A 24 36.31 19.54 -14.21
N GLY A 25 35.27 18.95 -13.63
CA GLY A 25 34.03 18.56 -14.28
C GLY A 25 32.95 18.64 -13.22
N GLU A 26 32.77 19.85 -12.68
CA GLU A 26 31.55 20.22 -11.96
C GLU A 26 30.39 20.18 -12.94
N GLU A 27 29.88 18.97 -13.19
CA GLU A 27 28.48 18.82 -13.56
C GLU A 27 27.70 18.71 -12.25
N ASP A 28 27.32 19.89 -11.73
CA ASP A 28 26.18 20.05 -10.84
C ASP A 28 24.93 19.53 -11.57
N CYS A 29 24.78 18.21 -11.58
CA CYS A 29 23.48 17.59 -11.73
C CYS A 29 22.81 17.68 -10.35
N GLU A 30 22.23 18.85 -10.07
CA GLU A 30 21.05 18.92 -9.20
C GLU A 30 19.96 18.05 -9.85
N GLN A 31 20.01 16.74 -9.59
CA GLN A 31 18.85 15.89 -9.77
C GLN A 31 17.85 16.31 -8.69
N GLU A 32 17.00 17.26 -9.08
CA GLU A 32 15.65 17.44 -8.56
C GLU A 32 14.85 16.15 -8.79
N SER A 33 15.19 15.14 -8.02
CA SER A 33 14.45 13.91 -7.87
C SER A 33 14.32 13.68 -6.38
N SER A 34 13.20 13.10 -5.94
CA SER A 34 13.03 12.52 -4.60
C SER A 34 12.32 13.37 -3.54
N GLY A 35 11.42 14.28 -3.91
CA GLY A 35 10.35 14.67 -2.98
C GLY A 35 9.51 13.44 -2.56
N VAL A 36 9.21 12.57 -3.52
CA VAL A 36 8.36 11.38 -3.33
C VAL A 36 9.12 10.23 -2.66
N SER A 37 10.38 10.00 -3.01
CA SER A 37 11.19 8.92 -2.43
C SER A 37 11.56 9.17 -0.97
N ARG A 38 11.85 10.43 -0.56
CA ARG A 38 12.05 10.79 0.86
C ARG A 38 10.81 10.56 1.72
N LEU A 39 9.60 10.78 1.18
CA LEU A 39 8.34 10.59 1.90
C LEU A 39 8.05 9.11 2.19
N VAL A 40 8.37 8.23 1.24
CA VAL A 40 8.22 6.78 1.39
C VAL A 40 9.17 6.26 2.47
N ASP A 41 10.42 6.73 2.46
CA ASP A 41 11.43 6.35 3.46
C ASP A 41 11.06 6.84 4.87
N PHE A 42 10.46 8.02 5.00
CA PHE A 42 9.99 8.54 6.28
C PHE A 42 8.89 7.67 6.90
N LYS A 43 7.91 7.23 6.12
CA LYS A 43 6.82 6.36 6.59
C LYS A 43 7.33 5.01 7.06
N HIS A 44 8.28 4.41 6.34
CA HIS A 44 8.91 3.14 6.71
C HIS A 44 9.62 3.23 8.06
N ILE A 45 10.42 4.29 8.26
CA ILE A 45 11.16 4.52 9.49
C ILE A 45 10.21 4.82 10.65
N GLN A 46 9.19 5.66 10.44
CA GLN A 46 8.21 6.00 11.47
C GLN A 46 7.45 4.76 11.97
N TRP A 47 7.14 3.81 11.09
CA TRP A 47 6.53 2.55 11.48
C TRP A 47 7.46 1.74 12.40
N LEU A 48 8.75 1.67 12.09
CA LEU A 48 9.75 0.91 12.85
C LEU A 48 10.07 1.52 14.23
N LEU A 49 9.91 2.84 14.38
CA LEU A 49 10.15 3.58 15.63
C LEU A 49 8.98 3.54 16.61
N LYS A 50 7.83 2.96 16.26
CA LYS A 50 6.70 2.86 17.19
C LYS A 50 7.10 1.98 18.39
N PRO A 51 6.94 2.45 19.64
CA PRO A 51 7.41 1.75 20.84
C PRO A 51 6.73 0.39 21.08
N LYS A 52 5.59 0.13 20.44
CA LYS A 52 4.89 -1.17 20.50
C LYS A 52 5.42 -2.23 19.54
N LEU A 53 6.37 -1.89 18.66
CA LEU A 53 6.92 -2.78 17.62
C LEU A 53 8.38 -3.19 17.89
N LEU A 54 8.86 -2.99 19.13
CA LEU A 54 10.25 -3.23 19.52
C LEU A 54 10.73 -4.67 19.29
N GLU A 55 9.84 -5.66 19.13
CA GLU A 55 10.19 -7.07 18.95
C GLU A 55 9.82 -7.69 17.58
N GLY A 56 9.22 -6.93 16.65
CA GLY A 56 8.44 -7.56 15.57
C GLY A 56 8.77 -7.16 14.13
N VAL A 57 9.79 -6.35 13.87
CA VAL A 57 10.02 -5.86 12.50
C VAL A 57 10.87 -6.83 11.69
N SER A 58 10.20 -7.87 11.19
CA SER A 58 10.77 -8.79 10.19
C SER A 58 10.52 -8.28 8.77
N PHE A 59 11.32 -8.77 7.80
CA PHE A 59 11.10 -8.48 6.39
C PHE A 59 9.68 -8.88 5.92
N ALA A 60 9.19 -10.04 6.37
CA ALA A 60 7.83 -10.48 6.05
C ALA A 60 6.76 -9.50 6.55
N SER A 61 6.86 -9.09 7.82
CA SER A 61 5.93 -8.13 8.42
C SER A 61 5.99 -6.77 7.72
N PHE A 62 7.17 -6.35 7.28
CA PHE A 62 7.36 -5.13 6.48
C PHE A 62 6.67 -5.24 5.12
N VAL A 63 6.88 -6.34 4.40
CA VAL A 63 6.26 -6.61 3.10
C VAL A 63 4.74 -6.60 3.20
N GLU A 64 4.18 -7.27 4.21
CA GLU A 64 2.73 -7.32 4.44
C GLU A 64 2.16 -5.95 4.82
N HIS A 65 2.87 -5.18 5.65
CA HIS A 65 2.39 -3.88 6.11
C HIS A 65 2.31 -2.85 4.99
N PHE A 66 3.30 -2.84 4.09
CA PHE A 66 3.37 -1.89 2.99
C PHE A 66 2.79 -2.43 1.68
N GLY A 67 2.38 -3.69 1.64
CA GLY A 67 1.67 -4.29 0.51
C GLY A 67 2.52 -4.39 -0.76
N PHE A 68 3.83 -4.68 -0.62
CA PHE A 68 4.71 -4.81 -1.77
C PHE A 68 4.29 -5.98 -2.66
N VAL A 69 4.18 -5.74 -3.97
CA VAL A 69 3.85 -6.78 -4.97
C VAL A 69 5.10 -7.27 -5.70
N ASN A 70 6.12 -6.43 -5.79
CA ASN A 70 7.41 -6.73 -6.41
C ASN A 70 8.46 -7.03 -5.34
N LEU A 71 9.19 -8.13 -5.51
CA LEU A 71 10.21 -8.58 -4.58
C LEU A 71 11.40 -7.63 -4.52
N GLU A 72 11.87 -7.17 -5.67
CA GLU A 72 13.06 -6.32 -5.75
C GLU A 72 12.78 -4.94 -5.14
N ASP A 73 11.58 -4.40 -5.36
CA ASP A 73 11.15 -3.15 -4.71
C ASP A 73 11.09 -3.30 -3.18
N ALA A 74 10.57 -4.43 -2.70
CA ALA A 74 10.51 -4.73 -1.27
C ALA A 74 11.91 -4.84 -0.65
N LYS A 75 12.82 -5.56 -1.29
CA LYS A 75 14.22 -5.69 -0.86
C LYS A 75 14.90 -4.32 -0.81
N ALA A 76 14.80 -3.54 -1.90
CA ALA A 76 15.41 -2.22 -1.98
C ALA A 76 14.85 -1.25 -0.92
N ALA A 77 13.54 -1.28 -0.67
CA ALA A 77 12.91 -0.48 0.37
C ALA A 77 13.37 -0.90 1.79
N TYR A 78 13.48 -2.20 2.04
CA TYR A 78 13.91 -2.72 3.33
C TYR A 78 15.41 -2.49 3.59
N GLU A 79 16.26 -2.60 2.57
CA GLU A 79 17.68 -2.29 2.67
C GLU A 79 17.92 -0.81 2.94
N ARG A 80 17.16 0.09 2.28
CA ARG A 80 17.17 1.52 2.62
C ARG A 80 16.76 1.77 4.07
N LEU A 81 15.74 1.05 4.55
CA LEU A 81 15.30 1.13 5.94
C LEU A 81 16.41 0.69 6.90
N ILE A 82 17.04 -0.46 6.67
CA ILE A 82 18.13 -0.96 7.51
C ILE A 82 19.32 -0.01 7.49
N ASN A 83 19.67 0.56 6.34
CA ASN A 83 20.81 1.45 6.21
C ASN A 83 20.55 2.87 6.72
N SER A 84 19.30 3.20 7.10
CA SER A 84 18.93 4.52 7.58
C SER A 84 19.75 4.95 8.81
N SER A 85 20.32 6.15 8.74
CA SER A 85 21.02 6.79 9.87
C SER A 85 20.11 7.07 11.07
N ARG A 86 18.79 7.00 10.89
CA ARG A 86 17.81 7.20 11.96
C ARG A 86 17.66 5.98 12.88
N LEU A 87 18.25 4.84 12.52
CA LEU A 87 18.23 3.64 13.34
C LEU A 87 19.55 3.48 14.11
N PRO A 88 19.50 3.14 15.42
CA PRO A 88 20.70 2.80 16.18
C PRO A 88 21.50 1.69 15.51
N MET A 89 22.83 1.79 15.56
CA MET A 89 23.77 0.82 14.95
C MET A 89 23.45 -0.63 15.32
N ASP A 90 23.21 -0.92 16.59
CA ASP A 90 22.92 -2.28 17.06
C ASP A 90 21.62 -2.82 16.45
N ARG A 91 20.60 -1.97 16.34
CA ARG A 91 19.33 -2.33 15.72
C ARG A 91 19.50 -2.62 14.23
N ARG A 92 20.32 -1.83 13.52
CA ARG A 92 20.64 -2.09 12.11
C ARG A 92 21.32 -3.45 11.93
N ARG A 93 22.28 -3.79 12.80
CA ARG A 93 22.96 -5.10 12.77
C ARG A 93 21.98 -6.26 12.98
N THR A 94 21.10 -6.15 13.98
CA THR A 94 20.09 -7.19 14.26
C THR A 94 19.13 -7.36 13.09
N LEU A 95 18.62 -6.25 12.52
CA LEU A 95 17.72 -6.29 11.37
C LEU A 95 18.41 -6.87 10.13
N GLN A 96 19.67 -6.50 9.87
CA GLN A 96 20.47 -7.04 8.78
C GLN A 96 20.66 -8.56 8.94
N ALA A 97 21.01 -9.04 10.13
CA ALA A 97 21.20 -10.47 10.38
C ALA A 97 19.88 -11.25 10.18
N ALA A 98 18.77 -10.73 10.71
CA ALA A 98 17.44 -11.34 10.54
C ALA A 98 17.00 -11.34 9.06
N TYR A 99 17.29 -10.26 8.33
CA TYR A 99 17.00 -10.14 6.90
C TYR A 99 17.75 -11.20 6.08
N GLN A 100 19.06 -11.33 6.29
CA GLN A 100 19.87 -12.33 5.59
C GLN A 100 19.41 -13.75 5.89
N LEU A 101 19.07 -14.05 7.15
CA LEU A 101 18.51 -15.34 7.53
C LEU A 101 17.17 -15.62 6.85
N PHE A 102 16.31 -14.62 6.74
CA PHE A 102 15.03 -14.72 6.05
C PHE A 102 15.20 -15.00 4.56
N LEU A 103 16.07 -14.24 3.89
CA LEU A 103 16.37 -14.41 2.46
C LEU A 103 16.82 -15.84 2.15
N ARG A 104 17.68 -16.40 3.01
CA ARG A 104 18.22 -17.76 2.82
C ARG A 104 17.19 -18.86 3.08
N ASN A 105 16.37 -18.71 4.12
CA ASN A 105 15.60 -19.85 4.66
C ASN A 105 14.09 -19.78 4.40
N LYS A 106 13.53 -18.59 4.19
CA LYS A 106 12.06 -18.37 4.19
C LYS A 106 11.54 -17.69 2.94
N LEU A 107 12.41 -17.07 2.14
CA LEU A 107 11.99 -16.30 0.97
C LEU A 107 11.17 -17.13 -0.04
N GLN A 108 11.65 -18.34 -0.36
CA GLN A 108 11.01 -19.20 -1.37
C GLN A 108 9.62 -19.65 -0.96
N SER A 109 9.37 -19.91 0.32
CA SER A 109 8.02 -20.27 0.80
C SER A 109 7.14 -19.04 0.98
N PHE A 110 7.71 -17.93 1.46
CA PHE A 110 6.95 -16.73 1.78
C PHE A 110 6.39 -16.01 0.55
N TRP A 111 7.20 -15.83 -0.50
CA TRP A 111 6.81 -14.95 -1.60
C TRP A 111 5.60 -15.44 -2.40
N PRO A 112 5.53 -16.73 -2.80
CA PRO A 112 4.33 -17.28 -3.46
C PRO A 112 3.08 -17.16 -2.58
N ASP A 113 3.19 -17.45 -1.29
CA ASP A 113 2.08 -17.35 -0.33
C ASP A 113 1.59 -15.90 -0.18
N HIS A 114 2.51 -14.94 -0.14
CA HIS A 114 2.21 -13.52 -0.09
C HIS A 114 1.45 -13.06 -1.35
N LEU A 115 1.90 -13.44 -2.54
CA LEU A 115 1.22 -13.12 -3.80
C LEU A 115 -0.20 -13.70 -3.84
N LEU A 116 -0.37 -14.96 -3.44
CA LEU A 116 -1.69 -15.60 -3.33
C LEU A 116 -2.61 -14.88 -2.34
N LYS A 117 -2.06 -14.43 -1.19
CA LYS A 117 -2.80 -13.67 -0.19
C LYS A 117 -3.24 -12.30 -0.72
N MET A 118 -2.36 -11.61 -1.44
CA MET A 118 -2.67 -10.34 -2.11
C MET A 118 -3.75 -10.50 -3.17
N GLU A 119 -3.65 -11.51 -4.03
CA GLU A 119 -4.65 -11.78 -5.06
C GLU A 119 -6.04 -12.07 -4.46
N LYS A 120 -6.10 -12.89 -3.40
CA LYS A 120 -7.34 -13.16 -2.65
C LYS A 120 -7.94 -11.89 -2.07
N GLN A 121 -7.12 -11.01 -1.50
CA GLN A 121 -7.59 -9.73 -0.95
C GLN A 121 -8.11 -8.77 -2.03
N MET A 122 -7.41 -8.67 -3.17
CA MET A 122 -7.86 -7.87 -4.30
C MET A 122 -9.19 -8.38 -4.86
N THR A 123 -9.35 -9.70 -4.96
CA THR A 123 -10.58 -10.34 -5.46
C THR A 123 -11.75 -10.10 -4.51
N LYS A 124 -11.55 -10.25 -3.20
CA LYS A 124 -12.55 -9.93 -2.18
C LYS A 124 -12.99 -8.47 -2.25
N THR A 125 -12.04 -7.55 -2.46
CA THR A 125 -12.32 -6.11 -2.57
C THR A 125 -13.13 -5.80 -3.83
N LYS A 126 -12.74 -6.36 -4.99
CA LYS A 126 -13.50 -6.23 -6.25
C LYS A 126 -14.94 -6.75 -6.10
N PHE A 127 -15.10 -7.90 -5.44
CA PHE A 127 -16.42 -8.46 -5.15
C PHE A 127 -17.27 -7.53 -4.27
N MET A 128 -16.72 -7.02 -3.17
CA MET A 128 -17.44 -6.07 -2.30
C MET A 128 -17.84 -4.79 -3.03
N ILE A 129 -16.98 -4.25 -3.89
CA ILE A 129 -17.29 -3.08 -4.71
C ILE A 129 -18.45 -3.40 -5.68
N ALA A 130 -18.43 -4.58 -6.32
CA ALA A 130 -19.51 -5.00 -7.20
C ALA A 130 -20.84 -5.13 -6.45
N VAL A 131 -20.86 -5.79 -5.29
CA VAL A 131 -22.07 -5.92 -4.44
C VAL A 131 -22.60 -4.54 -4.03
N THR A 132 -21.72 -3.63 -3.60
CA THR A 132 -22.12 -2.28 -3.17
C THR A 132 -22.69 -1.46 -4.33
N LYS A 133 -22.10 -1.58 -5.53
CA LYS A 133 -22.62 -0.94 -6.75
C LYS A 133 -24.01 -1.48 -7.10
N SER A 134 -24.19 -2.80 -7.08
CA SER A 134 -25.49 -3.43 -7.35
C SER A 134 -26.55 -3.02 -6.33
N ALA A 135 -26.23 -3.02 -5.03
CA ALA A 135 -27.14 -2.56 -3.99
C ALA A 135 -27.57 -1.09 -4.21
N ARG A 136 -26.64 -0.23 -4.62
CA ARG A 136 -26.92 1.18 -4.93
C ARG A 136 -27.83 1.34 -6.15
N VAL A 137 -27.66 0.51 -7.18
CA VAL A 137 -28.53 0.52 -8.37
C VAL A 137 -29.96 0.09 -8.00
N VAL A 138 -30.11 -0.97 -7.20
CA VAL A 138 -31.42 -1.44 -6.71
C VAL A 138 -32.11 -0.37 -5.86
N GLN A 139 -31.39 0.26 -4.92
CA GLN A 139 -31.94 1.37 -4.12
C GLN A 139 -32.40 2.54 -4.99
N LYS A 140 -31.61 2.94 -5.99
CA LYS A 140 -31.99 4.02 -6.92
C LYS A 140 -33.21 3.69 -7.77
N ALA A 141 -33.35 2.43 -8.19
CA ALA A 141 -34.51 1.97 -8.94
C ALA A 141 -35.78 2.00 -8.06
N SER A 142 -35.70 1.47 -6.85
CA SER A 142 -36.82 1.46 -5.90
C SER A 142 -37.29 2.87 -5.54
N VAL A 143 -36.37 3.82 -5.30
CA VAL A 143 -36.75 5.23 -5.03
C VAL A 143 -37.43 5.87 -6.24
N LYS A 144 -36.96 5.59 -7.46
CA LYS A 144 -37.62 6.10 -8.68
C LYS A 144 -39.02 5.53 -8.84
N GLU A 145 -39.22 4.26 -8.56
CA GLU A 145 -40.51 3.61 -8.65
C GLU A 145 -41.51 4.16 -7.63
N ILE A 146 -41.07 4.35 -6.38
CA ILE A 146 -41.87 5.01 -5.33
C ILE A 146 -42.23 6.44 -5.74
N ALA A 147 -41.27 7.20 -6.28
CA ALA A 147 -41.52 8.57 -6.75
C ALA A 147 -42.50 8.60 -7.92
N ASN A 148 -42.45 7.61 -8.82
CA ASN A 148 -43.37 7.52 -9.96
C ASN A 148 -44.79 7.18 -9.50
N ILE A 149 -44.93 6.24 -8.55
CA ILE A 149 -46.23 5.89 -7.94
C ILE A 149 -46.83 7.10 -7.21
N ALA A 150 -46.03 7.82 -6.42
CA ALA A 150 -46.49 9.02 -5.71
C ALA A 150 -47.01 10.09 -6.68
N LYS A 151 -46.30 10.30 -7.80
CA LYS A 151 -46.69 11.28 -8.82
C LYS A 151 -47.97 10.89 -9.57
N SER A 152 -48.18 9.60 -9.82
CA SER A 152 -49.43 9.10 -10.41
C SER A 152 -50.63 9.23 -9.47
N LEU A 153 -50.43 9.16 -8.14
CA LEU A 153 -51.51 9.33 -7.16
C LEU A 153 -51.91 10.80 -6.96
N GLU A 154 -51.05 11.75 -7.34
CA GLU A 154 -51.34 13.19 -7.26
C GLU A 154 -52.10 13.71 -8.51
N ASP A 155 -52.04 13.00 -9.64
CA ASP A 155 -52.61 13.43 -10.94
C ASP A 155 -54.09 13.02 -11.13
N ASP A 156 -54.60 12.10 -10.30
CA ASP A 156 -56.00 11.65 -10.32
C ASP A 156 -56.93 12.51 -9.41
N GLY A 157 -56.41 13.58 -8.82
CA GLY A 157 -57.10 14.41 -7.81
C GLY A 157 -57.93 15.59 -8.34
N ASP A 158 -57.95 15.85 -9.65
CA ASP A 158 -58.55 17.06 -10.24
C ASP A 158 -59.76 16.78 -11.16
N HIS A 159 -60.61 15.84 -10.75
CA HIS A 159 -61.99 15.73 -11.24
C HIS A 159 -62.96 15.74 -10.06
N GLN A 160 -63.16 16.92 -9.46
CA GLN A 160 -64.44 17.22 -8.80
C GLN A 160 -65.43 17.68 -9.87
N ASP A 161 -66.22 16.74 -10.37
CA ASP A 161 -67.49 16.98 -11.04
C ASP A 161 -68.43 17.75 -10.07
N GLU A 162 -68.46 19.08 -10.17
CA GLU A 162 -69.60 19.87 -9.69
C GLU A 162 -70.76 19.74 -10.68
N SER A 163 -71.54 18.67 -10.58
CA SER A 163 -72.86 18.60 -11.23
C SER A 163 -73.75 17.55 -10.59
N VAL A 164 -74.39 17.85 -9.46
CA VAL A 164 -75.78 17.41 -9.19
C VAL A 164 -76.45 18.36 -8.17
N CYS A 165 -76.99 19.48 -8.64
CA CYS A 165 -78.06 20.18 -7.93
C CYS A 165 -79.36 20.00 -8.73
N ALA A 166 -80.01 18.84 -8.59
CA ALA A 166 -81.38 18.68 -9.07
C ALA A 166 -82.12 17.54 -8.34
N LEU A 167 -83.33 17.89 -7.90
CA LEU A 167 -84.48 17.02 -7.58
C LEU A 167 -84.55 16.39 -6.18
N LYS A 168 -84.90 17.22 -5.18
CA LYS A 168 -85.79 16.77 -4.11
C LYS A 168 -87.22 16.73 -4.65
N SER A 169 -87.64 15.52 -5.05
CA SER A 169 -89.03 15.21 -5.35
C SER A 169 -89.89 15.22 -4.09
N ILE A 170 -91.07 15.78 -4.29
CA ILE A 170 -92.24 15.87 -3.43
C ILE A 170 -92.80 14.46 -3.16
N HIS A 171 -93.05 14.09 -1.90
CA HIS A 171 -94.23 13.30 -1.55
C HIS A 171 -94.61 13.38 -0.06
N LYS A 172 -95.85 13.82 0.19
CA LYS A 172 -96.60 13.75 1.46
C LYS A 172 -97.01 12.30 1.75
N PRO A 173 -97.27 11.96 3.02
CA PRO A 173 -98.43 11.12 3.31
C PRO A 173 -99.36 11.74 4.37
N GLU A 174 -100.65 11.63 4.03
CA GLU A 174 -101.92 11.74 4.78
C GLU A 174 -102.04 12.66 6.01
#